data_AF-A0A958E5Q6-F1
#
_entry.id   AF-A0A958E5Q6-F1
#
_cell.length_a   1.000
_cell.length_b   1.000
_cell.length_c   1.000
_cell.angle_alpha   90.00
_cell.angle_beta   90.00
_cell.angle_gamma   90.00
#
_symmetry.space_group_name_H-M   'P 1'
#
loop_
_entity.id
_entity.type
_entity.pdbx_description
1 polymer ?
#
loop_
_entity_poly.entity_id
_entity_poly.type
_entity_poly.pdbx_seq_one_letter_code
_entity_poly.pdbx_strand_id
1 'polypeptide(L)'
;MWNVFAATFAIAQLSPGDLHQSHAKLEGLSNCTKCHSSGAQIDLGKCLDCHKLLKQRIDSNKGLHARPDYSDCVHCHNDHHGRDFEMVFWKEGQDNFDHDLTGYRLEEKHAELKCRDCHKPANIADPQPLLNQDKNLERTFLGLQQACLTCHVDEHRGQLAEDCLKCHTYSGWKPANRFDHDKAKFRLTGLHQDVKCVDCHKEERDNRTADDPTFARFTGIAFQNCTNCHEDVHRGQFGQNCQKCHSTAGWKKLLANADFNHNLTRYPLRGKHAAVACESCHKPGIPRRGLAFAKCTDCHIDFHLGQFAARPGGIACENCHTVKGFSPANFTFDDHAKTDYPLEGAHLAIPCIACHAGTPNGRGSSRSMLRINRFTFVSTKCIDCHKDPHFGETKRFVDINGCESCHRVDSWRSIEFDHSQTDFALLGKHNSTGCIQCHVPAAETSGGKRIPFQNMAQNCQHCHADKHNGQFVTTFVSAGKEIRGTDCARCHGEENWQPVKFDHNRDSKFSLEGAHEKVACEACHMTVAEADVTFRQFKPLGSECSDCHGG
;
A
#
# COMPACT_ATOMS: atom_id res chain seq x y z
N MET A 1 32.94 -42.71 -121.17
CA MET A 1 33.54 -42.17 -119.94
C MET A 1 32.44 -41.41 -119.20
N TRP A 2 32.16 -41.81 -117.97
CA TRP A 2 31.09 -41.28 -117.14
C TRP A 2 31.42 -39.87 -116.65
N ASN A 3 30.49 -38.93 -116.82
CA ASN A 3 30.48 -37.67 -116.07
C ASN A 3 29.29 -37.71 -115.10
N VAL A 4 29.62 -37.77 -113.82
CA VAL A 4 28.70 -37.77 -112.69
C VAL A 4 28.14 -36.37 -112.53
N PHE A 5 26.84 -36.20 -112.77
CA PHE A 5 26.08 -35.07 -112.25
C PHE A 5 25.89 -35.30 -110.75
N ALA A 6 26.67 -34.60 -109.92
CA ALA A 6 26.41 -34.49 -108.50
C ALA A 6 25.21 -33.54 -108.32
N ALA A 7 24.01 -34.11 -108.20
CA ALA A 7 22.84 -33.38 -107.72
C ALA A 7 23.04 -33.09 -106.22
N THR A 8 23.41 -31.85 -105.89
CA THR A 8 23.28 -31.32 -104.53
C THR A 8 21.79 -31.25 -104.20
N PHE A 9 21.30 -32.20 -103.40
CA PHE A 9 20.02 -32.06 -102.71
C PHE A 9 20.13 -30.85 -101.79
N ALA A 10 19.47 -29.75 -102.17
CA ALA A 10 19.14 -28.69 -101.23
C ALA A 10 18.17 -29.28 -100.21
N ILE A 11 18.64 -29.53 -98.99
CA ILE A 11 17.76 -29.81 -97.87
C ILE A 11 16.96 -28.52 -97.68
N ALA A 12 15.69 -28.53 -98.09
CA ALA A 12 14.75 -27.49 -97.72
C ALA A 12 14.77 -27.42 -96.19
N GLN A 13 15.17 -26.26 -95.67
CA GLN A 13 15.22 -25.96 -94.24
C GLN A 13 13.77 -25.85 -93.73
N LEU A 14 13.10 -26.99 -93.62
CA LEU A 14 11.77 -27.14 -93.08
C LEU A 14 11.88 -26.95 -91.57
N SER A 15 10.95 -26.17 -91.00
CA SER A 15 10.85 -25.76 -89.60
C SER A 15 11.58 -26.68 -88.60
N PRO A 16 12.46 -26.16 -87.72
CA PRO A 16 13.25 -26.97 -86.79
C PRO A 16 12.40 -27.70 -85.72
N GLY A 17 11.10 -27.39 -85.62
CA GLY A 17 10.11 -28.05 -84.79
C GLY A 17 8.78 -27.29 -84.78
N ASP A 18 7.79 -27.84 -84.09
CA ASP A 18 6.49 -27.21 -83.87
C ASP A 18 6.63 -25.90 -83.09
N LEU A 19 5.91 -24.86 -83.51
CA LEU A 19 5.77 -23.61 -82.77
C LEU A 19 5.07 -23.84 -81.44
N HIS A 20 5.38 -23.02 -80.44
CA HIS A 20 4.70 -23.00 -79.16
C HIS A 20 3.20 -22.71 -79.32
N GLN A 21 2.38 -23.17 -78.37
CA GLN A 21 0.92 -23.05 -78.41
C GLN A 21 0.42 -21.62 -78.69
N SER A 22 1.11 -20.59 -78.17
CA SER A 22 0.76 -19.18 -78.40
C SER A 22 0.94 -18.71 -79.85
N HIS A 23 1.78 -19.39 -80.63
CA HIS A 23 2.01 -19.12 -82.05
C HIS A 23 1.51 -20.25 -82.97
N ALA A 24 0.76 -21.23 -82.45
CA ALA A 24 0.26 -22.35 -83.23
C ALA A 24 -0.57 -21.94 -84.47
N LYS A 25 -1.24 -20.78 -84.42
CA LYS A 25 -1.98 -20.22 -85.56
C LYS A 25 -1.09 -19.72 -86.70
N LEU A 26 0.22 -19.57 -86.47
CA LEU A 26 1.23 -19.13 -87.43
C LEU A 26 1.97 -20.30 -88.08
N GLU A 27 1.56 -21.53 -87.82
CA GLU A 27 2.12 -22.72 -88.44
C GLU A 27 1.91 -22.77 -89.96
N GLY A 28 2.76 -23.52 -90.65
CA GLY A 28 2.65 -23.79 -92.08
C GLY A 28 3.65 -23.00 -92.94
N LEU A 29 3.97 -23.59 -94.09
CA LEU A 29 5.08 -23.17 -94.97
C LEU A 29 4.95 -21.74 -95.51
N SER A 30 3.73 -21.19 -95.59
CA SER A 30 3.50 -19.82 -96.06
C SER A 30 3.70 -18.75 -94.99
N ASN A 31 3.84 -19.14 -93.71
CA ASN A 31 3.88 -18.22 -92.58
C ASN A 31 5.30 -17.96 -92.06
N CYS A 32 6.34 -18.66 -92.54
CA CYS A 32 7.72 -18.51 -92.07
C CYS A 32 8.25 -17.06 -92.20
N THR A 33 7.84 -16.35 -93.25
CA THR A 33 8.23 -14.95 -93.51
C THR A 33 7.57 -13.94 -92.59
N LYS A 34 6.59 -14.35 -91.77
CA LYS A 34 6.00 -13.51 -90.73
C LYS A 34 6.93 -13.29 -89.55
N CYS A 35 7.96 -14.13 -89.38
CA CYS A 35 8.98 -13.96 -88.33
C CYS A 35 10.38 -13.82 -88.92
N HIS A 36 10.69 -14.50 -90.03
CA HIS A 36 12.02 -14.48 -90.64
C HIS A 36 12.11 -13.54 -91.84
N SER A 37 13.30 -12.98 -92.03
CA SER A 37 13.77 -12.33 -93.25
C SER A 37 14.65 -13.31 -94.04
N SER A 38 15.10 -12.93 -95.24
CA SER A 38 15.91 -13.78 -96.12
C SER A 38 17.13 -14.36 -95.39
N GLY A 39 17.40 -15.66 -95.54
CA GLY A 39 18.54 -16.33 -94.90
C GLY A 39 18.31 -16.81 -93.46
N ALA A 40 17.06 -17.08 -93.06
CA ALA A 40 16.68 -17.59 -91.73
C ALA A 40 16.93 -16.62 -90.55
N GLN A 41 17.24 -15.35 -90.82
CA GLN A 41 17.39 -14.32 -89.79
C GLN A 41 16.01 -13.87 -89.27
N ILE A 42 15.84 -13.78 -87.95
CA ILE A 42 14.60 -13.27 -87.34
C ILE A 42 14.59 -11.74 -87.37
N ASP A 43 13.44 -11.16 -87.72
CA ASP A 43 13.21 -9.71 -87.71
C ASP A 43 12.41 -9.30 -86.47
N LEU A 44 13.07 -8.62 -85.54
CA LEU A 44 12.48 -8.16 -84.28
C LEU A 44 11.28 -7.20 -84.49
N GLY A 45 11.26 -6.45 -85.60
CA GLY A 45 10.15 -5.56 -85.94
C GLY A 45 8.84 -6.33 -86.15
N LYS A 46 8.93 -7.52 -86.77
CA LYS A 46 7.77 -8.37 -87.05
C LYS A 46 7.14 -8.95 -85.78
N CYS A 47 7.94 -9.18 -84.72
CA CYS A 47 7.41 -9.54 -83.41
C CYS A 47 6.52 -8.43 -82.86
N LEU A 48 6.96 -7.16 -82.98
CA LEU A 48 6.26 -6.00 -82.45
C LEU A 48 5.01 -5.61 -83.25
N ASP A 49 4.90 -6.00 -84.52
CA ASP A 49 3.70 -5.82 -85.34
C ASP A 49 2.47 -6.53 -84.75
N CYS A 50 2.69 -7.71 -84.17
CA CYS A 50 1.67 -8.47 -83.44
C CYS A 50 1.65 -8.11 -81.94
N HIS A 51 2.81 -7.87 -81.32
CA HIS A 51 2.94 -7.53 -79.90
C HIS A 51 2.81 -6.02 -79.64
N LYS A 52 1.70 -5.42 -80.09
CA LYS A 52 1.49 -3.96 -80.11
C LYS A 52 1.53 -3.32 -78.71
N LEU A 53 0.98 -3.97 -77.67
CA LEU A 53 1.09 -3.45 -76.28
C LEU A 53 2.54 -3.41 -75.80
N LEU A 54 3.35 -4.40 -76.16
CA LEU A 54 4.77 -4.41 -75.82
C LEU A 54 5.49 -3.30 -76.58
N LYS A 55 5.22 -3.16 -77.88
CA LYS A 55 5.75 -2.07 -78.72
C LYS A 55 5.48 -0.71 -78.10
N GLN A 56 4.24 -0.43 -77.70
CA GLN A 56 3.86 0.84 -77.06
C GLN A 56 4.68 1.12 -75.80
N ARG A 57 4.96 0.10 -74.99
CA ARG A 57 5.78 0.24 -73.78
C ARG A 57 7.25 0.49 -74.10
N ILE A 58 7.81 -0.22 -75.07
CA ILE A 58 9.18 -0.02 -75.56
C ILE A 58 9.33 1.40 -76.13
N ASP A 59 8.42 1.82 -77.01
CA ASP A 59 8.39 3.16 -77.60
C ASP A 59 8.26 4.26 -76.52
N SER A 60 7.59 3.94 -75.41
CA SER A 60 7.43 4.85 -74.26
C SER A 60 8.57 4.75 -73.24
N ASN A 61 9.62 3.97 -73.52
CA ASN A 61 10.73 3.68 -72.61
C ASN A 61 10.30 3.14 -71.22
N LYS A 62 9.33 2.21 -71.19
CA LYS A 62 8.74 1.65 -69.96
C LYS A 62 8.90 0.13 -69.85
N GLY A 63 9.36 -0.34 -68.69
CA GLY A 63 9.48 -1.76 -68.37
C GLY A 63 10.77 -2.41 -68.88
N LEU A 64 10.89 -3.72 -68.65
CA LEU A 64 12.11 -4.49 -68.91
C LEU A 64 12.60 -4.37 -70.37
N HIS A 65 11.71 -4.61 -71.34
CA HIS A 65 12.06 -4.67 -72.77
C HIS A 65 12.40 -3.32 -73.40
N ALA A 66 12.25 -2.21 -72.69
CA ALA A 66 12.75 -0.91 -73.14
C ALA A 66 14.26 -0.77 -72.92
N ARG A 67 14.88 -1.64 -72.11
CA ARG A 67 16.31 -1.62 -71.82
C ARG A 67 17.10 -2.25 -72.98
N PRO A 68 18.28 -1.70 -73.32
CA PRO A 68 19.12 -2.22 -74.41
C PRO A 68 19.48 -3.70 -74.26
N ASP A 69 19.76 -4.16 -73.04
CA ASP A 69 20.15 -5.55 -72.78
C ASP A 69 19.01 -6.57 -73.00
N TYR A 70 17.77 -6.09 -73.20
CA TYR A 70 16.57 -6.90 -73.40
C TYR A 70 15.88 -6.61 -74.74
N SER A 71 16.59 -5.99 -75.70
CA SER A 71 16.04 -5.67 -77.02
C SER A 71 16.00 -6.87 -77.97
N ASP A 72 16.82 -7.90 -77.72
CA ASP A 72 16.81 -9.14 -78.51
C ASP A 72 15.80 -10.15 -77.96
N CYS A 73 14.60 -10.13 -78.53
CA CYS A 73 13.47 -10.94 -78.08
C CYS A 73 13.78 -12.44 -78.07
N VAL A 74 14.51 -12.95 -79.06
CA VAL A 74 14.64 -14.40 -79.30
C VAL A 74 15.62 -15.06 -78.34
N HIS A 75 16.49 -14.28 -77.71
CA HIS A 75 17.38 -14.79 -76.65
C HIS A 75 16.58 -15.35 -75.46
N CYS A 76 15.48 -14.67 -75.10
CA CYS A 76 14.61 -15.08 -74.00
C CYS A 76 13.31 -15.74 -74.46
N HIS A 77 12.81 -15.47 -75.67
CA HIS A 77 11.58 -16.03 -76.22
C HIS A 77 11.89 -17.01 -77.34
N ASN A 78 12.20 -18.24 -76.95
CA ASN A 78 12.56 -19.31 -77.88
C ASN A 78 11.30 -20.03 -78.37
N ASP A 79 11.18 -20.18 -79.69
CA ASP A 79 10.08 -20.90 -80.34
C ASP A 79 10.61 -22.15 -81.08
N HIS A 80 9.73 -22.93 -81.71
CA HIS A 80 10.05 -24.18 -82.42
C HIS A 80 10.46 -25.37 -81.53
N HIS A 81 10.23 -25.30 -80.23
CA HIS A 81 10.59 -26.36 -79.27
C HIS A 81 9.38 -27.21 -78.83
N GLY A 82 8.29 -27.16 -79.60
CA GLY A 82 7.05 -27.88 -79.30
C GLY A 82 5.98 -27.00 -78.64
N ARG A 83 4.73 -27.50 -78.66
CA ARG A 83 3.53 -26.76 -78.23
C ARG A 83 3.59 -26.32 -76.78
N ASP A 84 4.14 -27.16 -75.91
CA ASP A 84 4.09 -26.98 -74.45
C ASP A 84 5.41 -26.48 -73.85
N PHE A 85 6.40 -26.11 -74.69
CA PHE A 85 7.69 -25.61 -74.22
C PHE A 85 7.54 -24.29 -73.44
N GLU A 86 8.32 -24.13 -72.36
CA GLU A 86 8.39 -22.86 -71.65
C GLU A 86 9.14 -21.80 -72.48
N MET A 87 8.40 -21.06 -73.30
CA MET A 87 8.95 -20.07 -74.23
C MET A 87 9.85 -19.02 -73.57
N VAL A 88 9.55 -18.63 -72.33
CA VAL A 88 10.28 -17.55 -71.62
C VAL A 88 11.43 -18.13 -70.82
N PHE A 89 12.66 -17.89 -71.27
CA PHE A 89 13.87 -18.26 -70.57
C PHE A 89 14.27 -17.19 -69.55
N TRP A 90 14.36 -17.60 -68.28
CA TRP A 90 14.83 -16.77 -67.16
C TRP A 90 16.26 -17.16 -66.81
N LYS A 91 17.23 -16.31 -67.13
CA LYS A 91 18.67 -16.58 -66.94
C LYS A 91 19.03 -17.07 -65.54
N GLU A 92 18.42 -16.48 -64.52
CA GLU A 92 18.67 -16.81 -63.10
C GLU A 92 17.45 -17.52 -62.45
N GLY A 93 16.49 -17.96 -63.25
CA GLY A 93 15.19 -18.43 -62.77
C GLY A 93 14.19 -17.30 -62.49
N GLN A 94 12.90 -17.60 -62.62
CA GLN A 94 11.84 -16.60 -62.48
C GLN A 94 11.78 -15.99 -61.07
N ASP A 95 12.04 -16.78 -60.03
CA ASP A 95 11.98 -16.34 -58.63
C ASP A 95 13.11 -15.37 -58.25
N ASN A 96 14.20 -15.34 -59.04
CA ASN A 96 15.34 -14.44 -58.82
C ASN A 96 15.29 -13.20 -59.74
N PHE A 97 14.17 -12.96 -60.42
CA PHE A 97 14.04 -11.81 -61.31
C PHE A 97 14.09 -10.50 -60.51
N ASP A 98 15.03 -9.62 -60.86
CA ASP A 98 15.12 -8.28 -60.29
C ASP A 98 13.98 -7.39 -60.81
N HIS A 99 13.02 -7.11 -59.93
CA HIS A 99 11.85 -6.31 -60.26
C HIS A 99 12.19 -4.83 -60.51
N ASP A 100 13.32 -4.31 -60.01
CA ASP A 100 13.77 -2.93 -60.26
C ASP A 100 14.04 -2.70 -61.76
N LEU A 101 14.33 -3.78 -62.50
CA LEU A 101 14.48 -3.73 -63.95
C LEU A 101 13.21 -3.27 -64.67
N THR A 102 12.04 -3.43 -64.05
CA THR A 102 10.75 -3.02 -64.62
C THR A 102 10.44 -1.53 -64.42
N GLY A 103 11.24 -0.82 -63.60
CA GLY A 103 10.96 0.54 -63.18
C GLY A 103 9.92 0.64 -62.05
N TYR A 104 9.55 -0.49 -61.44
CA TYR A 104 8.77 -0.54 -60.22
C TYR A 104 9.56 -1.31 -59.17
N ARG A 105 10.01 -0.63 -58.12
CA ARG A 105 10.76 -1.28 -57.05
C ARG A 105 9.79 -1.90 -56.05
N LEU A 106 10.01 -3.16 -55.70
CA LEU A 106 9.26 -3.81 -54.62
C LEU A 106 9.97 -3.52 -53.30
N GLU A 107 9.24 -2.92 -52.37
CA GLU A 107 9.78 -2.51 -51.06
C GLU A 107 9.12 -3.29 -49.92
N GLU A 108 9.91 -3.56 -48.87
CA GLU A 108 9.47 -4.19 -47.63
C GLU A 108 8.63 -5.46 -47.89
N LYS A 109 7.38 -5.53 -47.43
CA LYS A 109 6.55 -6.73 -47.57
C LYS A 109 6.21 -7.08 -49.02
N HIS A 110 6.28 -6.12 -49.94
CA HIS A 110 6.04 -6.39 -51.35
C HIS A 110 7.19 -7.14 -51.99
N ALA A 111 8.42 -7.02 -51.46
CA ALA A 111 9.59 -7.75 -51.96
C ALA A 111 9.57 -9.24 -51.60
N GLU A 112 8.76 -9.65 -50.61
CA GLU A 112 8.61 -11.04 -50.18
C GLU A 112 7.56 -11.81 -51.02
N LEU A 113 6.80 -11.12 -51.88
CA LEU A 113 5.69 -11.70 -52.63
C LEU A 113 6.17 -12.47 -53.85
N LYS A 114 5.45 -13.54 -54.19
CA LYS A 114 5.66 -14.24 -55.46
C LYS A 114 5.00 -13.46 -56.59
N CYS A 115 5.51 -13.65 -57.80
CA CYS A 115 5.01 -12.97 -59.00
C CYS A 115 3.47 -13.07 -59.14
N ARG A 116 2.89 -14.25 -58.85
CA ARG A 116 1.45 -14.51 -58.99
C ARG A 116 0.57 -14.03 -57.84
N ASP A 117 1.16 -13.57 -56.74
CA ASP A 117 0.41 -12.91 -55.67
C ASP A 117 -0.06 -11.51 -56.13
N CYS A 118 0.74 -10.88 -57.00
CA CYS A 118 0.46 -9.57 -57.60
C CYS A 118 -0.18 -9.70 -58.99
N HIS A 119 0.42 -10.49 -59.89
CA HIS A 119 -0.01 -10.59 -61.28
C HIS A 119 -1.17 -11.58 -61.49
N LYS A 120 -2.35 -11.16 -61.01
CA LYS A 120 -3.62 -11.87 -61.15
C LYS A 120 -4.68 -10.99 -61.84
N PRO A 121 -5.68 -11.57 -62.52
CA PRO A 121 -6.71 -10.79 -63.21
C PRO A 121 -7.43 -9.76 -62.33
N ALA A 122 -7.65 -10.09 -61.05
CA ALA A 122 -8.33 -9.22 -60.09
C ALA A 122 -7.60 -7.88 -59.83
N ASN A 123 -6.29 -7.81 -60.09
CA ASN A 123 -5.48 -6.60 -59.88
C ASN A 123 -5.30 -5.77 -61.18
N ILE A 124 -5.90 -6.20 -62.29
CA ILE A 124 -5.83 -5.50 -63.58
C ILE A 124 -6.98 -4.50 -63.65
N ALA A 125 -6.65 -3.21 -63.50
CA ALA A 125 -7.64 -2.13 -63.49
C ALA A 125 -8.42 -2.01 -64.81
N ASP A 126 -7.77 -2.24 -65.95
CA ASP A 126 -8.39 -2.28 -67.27
C ASP A 126 -7.92 -3.50 -68.08
N PRO A 127 -8.69 -4.60 -68.10
CA PRO A 127 -8.31 -5.81 -68.82
C PRO A 127 -8.58 -5.74 -70.33
N GLN A 128 -9.39 -4.79 -70.82
CA GLN A 128 -9.87 -4.80 -72.21
C GLN A 128 -8.74 -4.71 -73.25
N PRO A 129 -7.71 -3.86 -73.09
CA PRO A 129 -6.59 -3.81 -74.05
C PRO A 129 -5.84 -5.14 -74.18
N LEU A 130 -5.74 -5.90 -73.08
CA LEU A 130 -5.07 -7.21 -73.06
C LEU A 130 -5.92 -8.28 -73.76
N LEU A 131 -7.22 -8.30 -73.47
CA LEU A 131 -8.17 -9.23 -74.10
C LEU A 131 -8.27 -9.00 -75.62
N ASN A 132 -8.24 -7.74 -76.07
CA ASN A 132 -8.24 -7.38 -77.49
C ASN A 132 -6.99 -7.87 -78.26
N GLN A 133 -5.94 -8.31 -77.57
CA GLN A 133 -4.73 -8.92 -78.16
C GLN A 133 -4.58 -10.39 -77.78
N ASP A 134 -5.69 -11.08 -77.52
CA ASP A 134 -5.77 -12.50 -77.16
C ASP A 134 -4.83 -12.88 -75.99
N LYS A 135 -4.55 -11.93 -75.07
CA LYS A 135 -3.67 -12.20 -73.92
C LYS A 135 -4.43 -12.95 -72.83
N ASN A 136 -3.83 -14.03 -72.35
CA ASN A 136 -4.34 -14.76 -71.19
C ASN A 136 -4.02 -13.97 -69.90
N LEU A 137 -5.06 -13.48 -69.21
CA LEU A 137 -4.94 -12.69 -67.99
C LEU A 137 -4.31 -13.47 -66.82
N GLU A 138 -4.41 -14.79 -66.80
CA GLU A 138 -3.79 -15.65 -65.78
C GLU A 138 -2.28 -15.83 -65.99
N ARG A 139 -1.77 -15.54 -67.19
CA ARG A 139 -0.36 -15.74 -67.56
C ARG A 139 0.39 -14.44 -67.82
N THR A 140 -0.32 -13.36 -68.17
CA THR A 140 0.30 -12.06 -68.47
C THR A 140 0.95 -11.44 -67.23
N PHE A 141 2.01 -10.66 -67.45
CA PHE A 141 2.63 -9.77 -66.45
C PHE A 141 2.31 -8.29 -66.73
N LEU A 142 1.50 -8.00 -67.74
CA LEU A 142 1.06 -6.65 -68.11
C LEU A 142 -0.31 -6.34 -67.49
N GLY A 143 -0.60 -5.06 -67.26
CA GLY A 143 -1.95 -4.58 -66.88
C GLY A 143 -2.07 -4.00 -65.48
N LEU A 144 -1.07 -4.22 -64.62
CA LEU A 144 -1.03 -3.65 -63.27
C LEU A 144 -0.61 -2.17 -63.30
N GLN A 145 -1.13 -1.40 -62.35
CA GLN A 145 -0.73 -0.02 -62.08
C GLN A 145 -0.05 0.05 -60.70
N GLN A 146 0.70 1.13 -60.44
CA GLN A 146 1.43 1.33 -59.17
C GLN A 146 0.55 1.94 -58.06
N ALA A 147 -0.68 2.35 -58.36
CA ALA A 147 -1.57 2.94 -57.38
C ALA A 147 -2.03 1.88 -56.36
N CYS A 148 -1.94 2.18 -55.06
CA CYS A 148 -2.26 1.21 -53.99
C CYS A 148 -3.66 0.61 -54.14
N LEU A 149 -4.63 1.42 -54.57
CA LEU A 149 -6.03 1.04 -54.70
C LEU A 149 -6.33 0.06 -55.83
N THR A 150 -5.37 -0.25 -56.72
CA THR A 150 -5.57 -1.33 -57.71
C THR A 150 -5.47 -2.71 -57.09
N CYS A 151 -4.85 -2.83 -55.92
CA CYS A 151 -4.67 -4.09 -55.21
C CYS A 151 -5.27 -4.07 -53.79
N HIS A 152 -5.41 -2.89 -53.18
CA HIS A 152 -5.88 -2.70 -51.82
C HIS A 152 -7.20 -1.96 -51.77
N VAL A 153 -8.02 -2.29 -50.79
CA VAL A 153 -9.28 -1.58 -50.52
C VAL A 153 -9.00 -0.39 -49.59
N ASP A 154 -9.66 0.75 -49.83
CA ASP A 154 -9.60 1.86 -48.88
C ASP A 154 -10.46 1.58 -47.65
N GLU A 155 -9.79 1.24 -46.54
CA GLU A 155 -10.42 0.99 -45.25
C GLU A 155 -11.07 2.23 -44.63
N HIS A 156 -10.73 3.43 -45.10
CA HIS A 156 -11.18 4.71 -44.52
C HIS A 156 -12.47 5.24 -45.14
N ARG A 157 -13.06 4.54 -46.12
CA ARG A 157 -14.34 4.91 -46.76
C ARG A 157 -14.30 6.33 -47.36
N GLY A 158 -13.17 6.71 -47.95
CA GLY A 158 -12.98 8.03 -48.56
C GLY A 158 -12.88 9.19 -47.56
N GLN A 159 -12.77 8.92 -46.26
CA GLN A 159 -12.63 9.96 -45.24
C GLN A 159 -11.26 10.65 -45.29
N LEU A 160 -10.24 9.98 -45.83
CA LEU A 160 -8.86 10.43 -45.88
C LEU A 160 -8.38 10.55 -47.34
N ALA A 161 -7.26 11.23 -47.55
CA ALA A 161 -6.66 11.39 -48.87
C ALA A 161 -6.11 10.05 -49.41
N GLU A 162 -6.11 9.89 -50.73
CA GLU A 162 -5.68 8.67 -51.44
C GLU A 162 -4.16 8.40 -51.39
N ASP A 163 -3.37 9.34 -50.87
CA ASP A 163 -1.92 9.16 -50.67
C ASP A 163 -1.65 8.37 -49.39
N CYS A 164 -1.77 7.04 -49.49
CA CYS A 164 -1.65 6.10 -48.38
C CYS A 164 -0.30 6.22 -47.65
N LEU A 165 0.77 6.57 -48.37
CA LEU A 165 2.14 6.62 -47.85
C LEU A 165 2.40 7.80 -46.92
N LYS A 166 1.45 8.73 -46.77
CA LYS A 166 1.48 9.76 -45.73
C LYS A 166 1.28 9.18 -44.33
N CYS A 167 0.63 8.03 -44.22
CA CYS A 167 0.28 7.41 -42.94
C CYS A 167 0.86 5.99 -42.81
N HIS A 168 0.84 5.21 -43.89
CA HIS A 168 1.25 3.82 -43.92
C HIS A 168 2.61 3.63 -44.60
N THR A 169 3.22 2.47 -44.35
CA THR A 169 4.50 2.04 -44.94
C THR A 169 4.29 0.76 -45.75
N TYR A 170 5.26 0.40 -46.58
CA TYR A 170 5.21 -0.85 -47.34
C TYR A 170 5.33 -2.09 -46.44
N SER A 171 5.71 -1.92 -45.17
CA SER A 171 5.83 -2.94 -44.13
C SER A 171 4.50 -3.31 -43.48
N GLY A 172 3.48 -2.44 -43.58
CA GLY A 172 2.14 -2.77 -43.12
C GLY A 172 1.20 -1.58 -42.91
N TRP A 173 -0.10 -1.90 -42.81
CA TRP A 173 -1.17 -0.92 -42.58
C TRP A 173 -1.28 -0.48 -41.11
N LYS A 174 -0.94 -1.36 -40.16
CA LYS A 174 -1.00 -1.08 -38.72
C LYS A 174 0.38 -1.38 -38.08
N PRO A 175 0.91 -0.46 -37.25
CA PRO A 175 0.39 0.88 -36.94
C PRO A 175 0.64 1.85 -38.11
N ALA A 176 -0.17 2.91 -38.21
CA ALA A 176 0.03 3.99 -39.17
C ALA A 176 1.18 4.92 -38.72
N ASN A 177 2.41 4.40 -38.75
CA ASN A 177 3.59 5.00 -38.13
C ASN A 177 3.98 6.39 -38.66
N ARG A 178 3.50 6.78 -39.86
CA ARG A 178 3.79 8.09 -40.45
C ARG A 178 2.74 9.15 -40.08
N PHE A 179 1.60 8.74 -39.52
CA PHE A 179 0.59 9.68 -39.05
C PHE A 179 1.02 10.35 -37.75
N ASP A 180 0.94 11.68 -37.72
CA ASP A 180 1.36 12.50 -36.59
C ASP A 180 0.18 13.36 -36.10
N HIS A 181 -0.26 13.08 -34.87
CA HIS A 181 -1.39 13.75 -34.25
C HIS A 181 -1.09 15.20 -33.85
N ASP A 182 0.17 15.63 -33.77
CA ASP A 182 0.54 17.02 -33.50
C ASP A 182 0.22 17.96 -34.68
N LYS A 183 0.11 17.38 -35.87
CA LYS A 183 -0.34 18.07 -37.10
C LYS A 183 -1.86 18.08 -37.25
N ALA A 184 -2.59 17.31 -36.44
CA ALA A 184 -4.04 17.28 -36.45
C ALA A 184 -4.64 18.48 -35.68
N LYS A 185 -5.95 18.73 -35.89
CA LYS A 185 -6.65 19.83 -35.21
C LYS A 185 -6.76 19.64 -33.70
N PHE A 186 -6.77 18.40 -33.23
CA PHE A 186 -6.74 18.05 -31.82
C PHE A 186 -5.37 17.44 -31.51
N ARG A 187 -4.53 18.16 -30.77
CA ARG A 187 -3.23 17.64 -30.36
C ARG A 187 -3.37 16.74 -29.13
N LEU A 188 -2.81 15.55 -29.18
CA LEU A 188 -2.81 14.64 -28.03
C LEU A 188 -1.79 15.12 -27.01
N THR A 189 -2.26 15.51 -25.83
CA THR A 189 -1.41 15.92 -24.71
C THR A 189 -1.77 15.13 -23.46
N GLY A 190 -0.78 14.91 -22.59
CA GLY A 190 -0.97 14.14 -21.36
C GLY A 190 -1.52 12.74 -21.65
N LEU A 191 -2.51 12.31 -20.86
CA LEU A 191 -3.09 10.98 -20.96
C LEU A 191 -3.84 10.70 -22.27
N HIS A 192 -4.12 11.73 -23.09
CA HIS A 192 -4.70 11.51 -24.42
C HIS A 192 -3.72 10.85 -25.39
N GLN A 193 -2.40 10.85 -25.11
CA GLN A 193 -1.41 10.20 -25.99
C GLN A 193 -1.49 8.67 -25.92
N ASP A 194 -2.04 8.13 -24.83
CA ASP A 194 -2.09 6.69 -24.57
C ASP A 194 -3.46 6.06 -24.90
N VAL A 195 -4.43 6.85 -25.39
CA VAL A 195 -5.77 6.34 -25.71
C VAL A 195 -5.77 5.63 -27.07
N LYS A 196 -6.59 4.57 -27.20
CA LYS A 196 -6.71 3.88 -28.49
C LYS A 196 -7.45 4.79 -29.47
N CYS A 197 -7.08 4.74 -30.75
CA CYS A 197 -7.70 5.56 -31.79
C CYS A 197 -9.24 5.46 -31.77
N VAL A 198 -9.78 4.23 -31.63
CA VAL A 198 -11.23 3.94 -31.62
C VAL A 198 -11.98 4.54 -30.44
N ASP A 199 -11.29 4.91 -29.37
CA ASP A 199 -11.92 5.55 -28.21
C ASP A 199 -12.39 6.97 -28.56
N CYS A 200 -11.65 7.65 -29.45
CA CYS A 200 -12.02 8.96 -30.02
C CYS A 200 -12.72 8.82 -31.38
N HIS A 201 -12.18 7.97 -32.26
CA HIS A 201 -12.67 7.68 -33.61
C HIS A 201 -13.62 6.50 -33.59
N LYS A 202 -14.85 6.75 -33.10
CA LYS A 202 -15.87 5.72 -32.93
C LYS A 202 -16.14 4.97 -34.23
N GLU A 203 -16.39 3.67 -34.10
CA GLU A 203 -16.74 2.80 -35.21
C GLU A 203 -18.19 3.07 -35.65
N GLU A 204 -18.37 3.21 -36.95
CA GLU A 204 -19.65 3.29 -37.63
C GLU A 204 -19.87 2.03 -38.46
N ARG A 205 -21.13 1.64 -38.66
CA ARG A 205 -21.50 0.45 -39.43
C ARG A 205 -21.98 0.86 -40.81
N ASP A 206 -21.29 0.39 -41.86
CA ASP A 206 -21.68 0.56 -43.26
C ASP A 206 -22.07 -0.76 -43.94
N ASN A 207 -21.78 -1.90 -43.32
CA ASN A 207 -22.01 -3.25 -43.88
C ASN A 207 -21.44 -3.40 -45.30
N ARG A 208 -20.24 -2.84 -45.56
CA ARG A 208 -19.58 -2.96 -46.88
C ARG A 208 -19.42 -4.43 -47.30
N THR A 209 -19.01 -5.29 -46.38
CA THR A 209 -19.03 -6.75 -46.55
C THR A 209 -19.48 -7.45 -45.26
N ALA A 210 -19.73 -8.76 -45.33
CA ALA A 210 -20.11 -9.56 -44.15
C ALA A 210 -18.97 -9.69 -43.12
N ASP A 211 -17.74 -9.66 -43.60
CA ASP A 211 -16.48 -9.77 -42.84
C ASP A 211 -15.87 -8.42 -42.45
N ASP A 212 -16.31 -7.32 -43.07
CA ASP A 212 -15.88 -5.95 -42.77
C ASP A 212 -17.08 -4.97 -42.73
N PRO A 213 -17.91 -5.04 -41.67
CA PRO A 213 -19.14 -4.27 -41.60
C PRO A 213 -18.98 -2.87 -40.98
N THR A 214 -17.79 -2.53 -40.46
CA THR A 214 -17.59 -1.32 -39.64
C THR A 214 -16.28 -0.63 -39.95
N PHE A 215 -16.26 0.71 -39.83
CA PHE A 215 -15.06 1.52 -40.02
C PHE A 215 -14.96 2.61 -38.96
N ALA A 216 -13.74 3.05 -38.64
CA ALA A 216 -13.52 4.15 -37.71
C ALA A 216 -13.80 5.51 -38.37
N ARG A 217 -14.55 6.37 -37.68
CA ARG A 217 -14.84 7.72 -38.14
C ARG A 217 -13.67 8.66 -37.83
N PHE A 218 -12.94 9.12 -38.83
CA PHE A 218 -11.81 10.03 -38.69
C PHE A 218 -12.19 11.51 -38.84
N THR A 219 -13.34 11.81 -39.43
CA THR A 219 -13.77 13.19 -39.74
C THR A 219 -15.04 13.57 -38.97
N GLY A 220 -15.28 14.89 -38.83
CA GLY A 220 -16.53 15.41 -38.25
C GLY A 220 -16.71 15.17 -36.75
N ILE A 221 -15.64 14.87 -36.01
CA ILE A 221 -15.67 14.71 -34.55
C ILE A 221 -15.64 16.09 -33.89
N ALA A 222 -16.54 16.34 -32.94
CA ALA A 222 -16.51 17.55 -32.10
C ALA A 222 -15.49 17.37 -30.96
N PHE A 223 -14.64 18.36 -30.73
CA PHE A 223 -13.56 18.31 -29.74
C PHE A 223 -13.29 19.66 -29.06
N GLN A 224 -14.14 20.67 -29.30
CA GLN A 224 -13.91 22.03 -28.81
C GLN A 224 -14.04 22.13 -27.29
N ASN A 225 -14.92 21.33 -26.69
CA ASN A 225 -15.14 21.26 -25.25
C ASN A 225 -14.79 19.87 -24.74
N CYS A 226 -14.25 19.79 -23.52
CA CYS A 226 -13.97 18.51 -22.87
C CYS A 226 -15.24 17.64 -22.78
N THR A 227 -16.41 18.27 -22.68
CA THR A 227 -17.71 17.61 -22.61
C THR A 227 -18.20 16.97 -23.91
N ASN A 228 -17.52 17.22 -25.04
CA ASN A 228 -17.78 16.47 -26.27
C ASN A 228 -17.37 15.00 -26.14
N CYS A 229 -16.47 14.66 -25.20
CA CYS A 229 -16.01 13.30 -24.97
C CYS A 229 -16.14 12.84 -23.50
N HIS A 230 -16.12 13.77 -22.54
CA HIS A 230 -16.13 13.46 -21.12
C HIS A 230 -17.42 13.91 -20.44
N GLU A 231 -17.91 13.11 -19.50
CA GLU A 231 -19.04 13.50 -18.67
C GLU A 231 -18.62 14.55 -17.62
N ASP A 232 -19.41 15.62 -17.48
CA ASP A 232 -19.18 16.61 -16.42
C ASP A 232 -19.75 16.15 -15.08
N VAL A 233 -18.87 15.59 -14.24
CA VAL A 233 -19.19 15.17 -12.86
C VAL A 233 -19.62 16.32 -11.96
N HIS A 234 -19.35 17.57 -12.34
CA HIS A 234 -19.79 18.77 -11.61
C HIS A 234 -21.21 19.20 -11.98
N ARG A 235 -21.85 18.55 -12.96
CA ARG A 235 -23.24 18.80 -13.38
C ARG A 235 -23.49 20.26 -13.71
N GLY A 236 -22.58 20.90 -14.44
CA GLY A 236 -22.69 22.28 -14.89
C GLY A 236 -22.35 23.35 -13.86
N GLN A 237 -21.98 22.99 -12.62
CA GLN A 237 -21.72 23.96 -11.55
C GLN A 237 -20.57 24.93 -11.85
N PHE A 238 -19.65 24.57 -12.74
CA PHE A 238 -18.46 25.38 -13.11
C PHE A 238 -18.44 25.84 -14.57
N GLY A 239 -19.51 25.58 -15.32
CA GLY A 239 -19.51 25.76 -16.77
C GLY A 239 -18.58 24.79 -17.51
N GLN A 240 -18.22 25.12 -18.75
CA GLN A 240 -17.51 24.22 -19.67
C GLN A 240 -15.98 24.38 -19.65
N ASN A 241 -15.44 25.31 -18.86
CA ASN A 241 -14.02 25.62 -18.79
C ASN A 241 -13.28 24.70 -17.80
N CYS A 242 -13.27 23.40 -18.10
CA CYS A 242 -12.63 22.38 -17.26
C CYS A 242 -11.14 22.67 -17.03
N GLN A 243 -10.47 23.33 -17.99
CA GLN A 243 -9.04 23.65 -17.97
C GLN A 243 -8.65 24.68 -16.90
N LYS A 244 -9.62 25.33 -16.23
CA LYS A 244 -9.34 26.17 -15.06
C LYS A 244 -8.82 25.37 -13.87
N CYS A 245 -9.25 24.11 -13.77
CA CYS A 245 -8.96 23.26 -12.61
C CYS A 245 -8.27 21.96 -13.01
N HIS A 246 -8.59 21.42 -14.18
CA HIS A 246 -8.05 20.15 -14.66
C HIS A 246 -7.03 20.39 -15.79
N SER A 247 -6.15 19.42 -15.97
CA SER A 247 -5.26 19.36 -17.12
C SER A 247 -5.37 17.99 -17.78
N THR A 248 -4.83 17.87 -18.99
CA THR A 248 -4.77 16.59 -19.71
C THR A 248 -3.83 15.57 -19.05
N ALA A 249 -3.05 15.98 -18.02
CA ALA A 249 -2.26 15.07 -17.18
C ALA A 249 -3.10 14.19 -16.24
N GLY A 250 -4.40 14.48 -16.09
CA GLY A 250 -5.37 13.59 -15.44
C GLY A 250 -6.37 14.31 -14.52
N TRP A 251 -7.59 13.79 -14.48
CA TRP A 251 -8.71 14.40 -13.75
C TRP A 251 -8.51 14.48 -12.24
N LYS A 252 -7.80 13.51 -11.64
CA LYS A 252 -7.52 13.47 -10.20
C LYS A 252 -6.46 14.48 -9.76
N LYS A 253 -5.64 14.98 -10.69
CA LYS A 253 -4.57 15.94 -10.42
C LYS A 253 -5.06 17.33 -10.83
N LEU A 254 -5.52 18.10 -9.85
CA LEU A 254 -5.89 19.49 -10.07
C LEU A 254 -4.64 20.33 -10.38
N LEU A 255 -4.84 21.38 -11.18
CA LEU A 255 -3.83 22.42 -11.37
C LEU A 255 -3.52 23.07 -10.01
N ALA A 256 -2.24 23.27 -9.73
CA ALA A 256 -1.80 23.92 -8.49
C ALA A 256 -2.39 25.32 -8.30
N ASN A 257 -2.81 25.95 -9.40
CA ASN A 257 -3.37 27.30 -9.47
C ASN A 257 -4.87 27.29 -9.86
N ALA A 258 -5.61 26.22 -9.53
CA ALA A 258 -7.07 26.21 -9.64
C ALA A 258 -7.65 27.19 -8.62
N ASP A 259 -7.58 28.50 -8.95
CA ASP A 259 -7.58 29.63 -8.02
C ASP A 259 -8.99 29.97 -7.50
N PHE A 260 -9.67 29.02 -6.87
CA PHE A 260 -10.81 29.33 -6.02
C PHE A 260 -10.28 29.81 -4.66
N ASN A 261 -10.15 31.13 -4.52
CA ASN A 261 -9.63 31.72 -3.30
C ASN A 261 -10.67 31.74 -2.16
N HIS A 262 -10.60 30.74 -1.27
CA HIS A 262 -11.45 30.66 -0.09
C HIS A 262 -11.31 31.85 0.88
N ASN A 263 -10.22 32.65 0.81
CA ASN A 263 -10.07 33.84 1.64
C ASN A 263 -11.08 34.95 1.30
N LEU A 264 -11.69 34.88 0.12
CA LEU A 264 -12.76 35.80 -0.30
C LEU A 264 -14.15 35.34 0.18
N THR A 265 -14.22 34.18 0.86
CA THR A 265 -15.48 33.62 1.37
C THR A 265 -15.62 33.84 2.86
N ARG A 266 -16.82 33.59 3.40
CA ARG A 266 -17.08 33.65 4.85
C ARG A 266 -16.37 32.55 5.66
N TYR A 267 -15.76 31.57 4.99
CA TYR A 267 -15.00 30.50 5.62
C TYR A 267 -13.60 30.38 4.98
N PRO A 268 -12.63 31.22 5.40
CA PRO A 268 -11.24 31.09 4.99
C PRO A 268 -10.65 29.79 5.54
N LEU A 269 -10.09 28.95 4.67
CA LEU A 269 -9.48 27.69 5.07
C LEU A 269 -8.17 27.96 5.82
N ARG A 270 -8.14 27.63 7.12
CA ARG A 270 -6.97 27.80 8.01
C ARG A 270 -6.57 26.48 8.65
N GLY A 271 -5.28 26.37 9.00
CA GLY A 271 -4.74 25.17 9.64
C GLY A 271 -4.95 23.93 8.77
N LYS A 272 -5.41 22.82 9.38
CA LYS A 272 -5.65 21.56 8.68
C LYS A 272 -6.73 21.65 7.60
N HIS A 273 -7.66 22.60 7.68
CA HIS A 273 -8.69 22.79 6.64
C HIS A 273 -8.11 23.24 5.30
N ALA A 274 -6.93 23.88 5.27
CA ALA A 274 -6.31 24.34 4.03
C ALA A 274 -5.90 23.20 3.08
N ALA A 275 -5.69 21.99 3.62
CA ALA A 275 -5.31 20.80 2.86
C ALA A 275 -6.49 19.83 2.63
N VAL A 276 -7.70 20.19 3.05
CA VAL A 276 -8.88 19.34 2.88
C VAL A 276 -9.40 19.45 1.44
N ALA A 277 -9.72 18.30 0.84
CA ALA A 277 -10.29 18.26 -0.50
C ALA A 277 -11.64 18.97 -0.57
N CYS A 278 -11.96 19.59 -1.71
CA CYS A 278 -13.19 20.36 -1.90
C CYS A 278 -14.44 19.54 -1.56
N GLU A 279 -14.45 18.26 -1.93
CA GLU A 279 -15.58 17.33 -1.82
C GLU A 279 -15.83 16.86 -0.39
N SER A 280 -14.88 17.07 0.52
CA SER A 280 -15.07 16.82 1.95
C SER A 280 -16.14 17.77 2.51
N CYS A 281 -16.19 19.02 2.02
CA CYS A 281 -17.19 20.03 2.42
C CYS A 281 -18.31 20.20 1.37
N HIS A 282 -17.96 20.23 0.08
CA HIS A 282 -18.89 20.44 -1.03
C HIS A 282 -19.25 19.12 -1.72
N LYS A 283 -20.25 18.42 -1.19
CA LYS A 283 -20.70 17.14 -1.75
C LYS A 283 -21.25 17.30 -3.17
N PRO A 284 -20.93 16.38 -4.10
CA PRO A 284 -21.49 16.39 -5.45
C PRO A 284 -23.02 16.43 -5.44
N GLY A 285 -23.62 17.26 -6.29
CA GLY A 285 -25.07 17.42 -6.40
C GLY A 285 -25.73 18.32 -5.35
N ILE A 286 -24.98 18.80 -4.34
CA ILE A 286 -25.47 19.79 -3.37
C ILE A 286 -25.03 21.19 -3.81
N PRO A 287 -25.91 22.21 -3.78
CA PRO A 287 -25.51 23.60 -4.01
C PRO A 287 -24.37 24.01 -3.08
N ARG A 288 -23.32 24.63 -3.64
CA ARG A 288 -22.14 25.03 -2.84
C ARG A 288 -22.39 26.23 -1.91
N ARG A 289 -23.49 26.96 -2.11
CA ARG A 289 -23.91 28.07 -1.24
C ARG A 289 -24.79 27.55 -0.10
N GLY A 290 -24.66 28.15 1.08
CA GLY A 290 -25.52 27.86 2.23
C GLY A 290 -25.08 26.69 3.10
N LEU A 291 -23.85 26.20 2.95
CA LEU A 291 -23.27 25.25 3.91
C LEU A 291 -23.20 25.89 5.30
N ALA A 292 -23.64 25.18 6.33
CA ALA A 292 -23.44 25.60 7.71
C ALA A 292 -21.96 25.43 8.09
N PHE A 293 -21.35 26.46 8.66
CA PHE A 293 -19.92 26.48 9.04
C PHE A 293 -19.66 27.25 10.34
N ALA A 294 -20.71 27.73 11.00
CA ALA A 294 -20.59 28.63 12.14
C ALA A 294 -20.11 27.90 13.40
N LYS A 295 -20.41 26.59 13.51
CA LYS A 295 -19.98 25.74 14.62
C LYS A 295 -19.10 24.62 14.09
N CYS A 296 -18.11 24.20 14.88
CA CYS A 296 -17.31 23.02 14.58
C CYS A 296 -18.19 21.78 14.34
N THR A 297 -19.32 21.70 15.07
CA THR A 297 -20.30 20.62 14.97
C THR A 297 -21.13 20.61 13.69
N ASP A 298 -21.10 21.68 12.89
CA ASP A 298 -21.76 21.71 11.58
C ASP A 298 -21.08 20.73 10.60
N CYS A 299 -19.82 20.36 10.87
CA CYS A 299 -19.03 19.42 10.07
C CYS A 299 -18.46 18.24 10.88
N HIS A 300 -18.06 18.47 12.13
CA HIS A 300 -17.41 17.47 12.98
C HIS A 300 -18.38 16.89 14.01
N ILE A 301 -18.23 15.61 14.33
CA ILE A 301 -18.95 15.01 15.46
C ILE A 301 -18.25 15.35 16.78
N ASP A 302 -19.01 15.50 17.86
CA ASP A 302 -18.44 15.61 19.20
C ASP A 302 -17.90 14.25 19.65
N PHE A 303 -16.58 14.10 19.62
CA PHE A 303 -15.87 12.89 20.05
C PHE A 303 -15.94 12.65 21.57
N HIS A 304 -16.37 13.64 22.35
CA HIS A 304 -16.51 13.52 23.79
C HIS A 304 -17.89 12.99 24.21
N LEU A 305 -18.81 12.79 23.27
CA LEU A 305 -20.18 12.31 23.53
C LEU A 305 -20.92 13.12 24.61
N GLY A 306 -20.79 14.44 24.60
CA GLY A 306 -21.53 15.31 25.51
C GLY A 306 -21.02 15.31 26.95
N GLN A 307 -19.83 14.76 27.23
CA GLN A 307 -19.21 14.81 28.57
C GLN A 307 -19.08 16.23 29.15
N PHE A 308 -19.08 17.26 28.31
CA PHE A 308 -19.00 18.66 28.71
C PHE A 308 -20.34 19.41 28.64
N ALA A 309 -21.45 18.74 28.29
CA ALA A 309 -22.75 19.38 28.08
C ALA A 309 -23.35 19.98 29.36
N ALA A 310 -22.99 19.44 30.53
CA ALA A 310 -23.47 19.92 31.83
C ALA A 310 -22.73 21.15 32.36
N ARG A 311 -21.65 21.62 31.68
CA ARG A 311 -20.92 22.81 32.12
C ARG A 311 -21.74 24.08 31.83
N PRO A 312 -21.81 25.04 32.77
CA PRO A 312 -22.47 26.33 32.55
C PRO A 312 -21.91 27.03 31.31
N GLY A 313 -22.78 27.37 30.35
CA GLY A 313 -22.40 28.03 29.08
C GLY A 313 -22.00 27.10 27.93
N GLY A 314 -22.00 25.77 28.14
CA GLY A 314 -21.47 24.81 27.18
C GLY A 314 -19.94 24.92 27.02
N ILE A 315 -19.33 24.02 26.24
CA ILE A 315 -17.91 24.15 25.87
C ILE A 315 -17.79 24.45 24.38
N ALA A 316 -17.17 25.57 24.07
CA ALA A 316 -16.74 25.89 22.71
C ALA A 316 -15.50 25.04 22.40
N CYS A 317 -15.48 24.36 21.26
CA CYS A 317 -14.38 23.45 20.90
C CYS A 317 -13.03 24.18 20.90
N GLU A 318 -13.04 25.44 20.48
CA GLU A 318 -11.90 26.36 20.42
C GLU A 318 -11.23 26.66 21.76
N ASN A 319 -11.90 26.38 22.90
CA ASN A 319 -11.29 26.53 24.22
C ASN A 319 -10.20 25.47 24.46
N CYS A 320 -10.31 24.31 23.80
CA CYS A 320 -9.40 23.19 23.99
C CYS A 320 -8.70 22.77 22.69
N HIS A 321 -9.28 23.04 21.53
CA HIS A 321 -8.78 22.60 20.23
C HIS A 321 -8.56 23.78 19.31
N THR A 322 -7.74 23.59 18.28
CA THR A 322 -7.52 24.64 17.28
C THR A 322 -7.67 24.06 15.88
N VAL A 323 -7.80 24.93 14.89
CA VAL A 323 -7.77 24.51 13.48
C VAL A 323 -6.44 23.84 13.08
N LYS A 324 -5.38 23.93 13.89
CA LYS A 324 -4.12 23.19 13.68
C LYS A 324 -4.24 21.71 14.08
N GLY A 325 -5.22 21.34 14.91
CA GLY A 325 -5.49 19.95 15.30
C GLY A 325 -6.30 19.83 16.60
N PHE A 326 -6.93 18.66 16.76
CA PHE A 326 -7.65 18.26 17.98
C PHE A 326 -6.75 17.61 19.04
N SER A 327 -5.54 17.19 18.67
CA SER A 327 -4.56 16.57 19.58
C SER A 327 -3.15 17.12 19.32
N PRO A 328 -2.40 17.48 20.39
CA PRO A 328 -2.84 17.57 21.78
C PRO A 328 -3.88 18.69 21.97
N ALA A 329 -4.67 18.62 23.05
CA ALA A 329 -5.54 19.72 23.46
C ALA A 329 -4.71 20.83 24.14
N ASN A 330 -5.19 22.07 24.11
CA ASN A 330 -4.60 23.22 24.78
C ASN A 330 -4.88 23.27 26.30
N PHE A 331 -5.37 22.17 26.88
CA PHE A 331 -5.71 22.10 28.30
C PHE A 331 -4.43 21.91 29.13
N THR A 332 -4.15 22.86 30.03
CA THR A 332 -2.88 22.93 30.77
C THR A 332 -2.99 22.37 32.20
N PHE A 333 -1.85 22.23 32.89
CA PHE A 333 -1.84 21.90 34.32
C PHE A 333 -2.54 22.96 35.17
N ASP A 334 -2.41 24.24 34.81
CA ASP A 334 -3.11 25.34 35.49
C ASP A 334 -4.62 25.26 35.31
N ASP A 335 -5.09 24.71 34.19
CA ASP A 335 -6.51 24.46 33.97
C ASP A 335 -6.98 23.25 34.79
N HIS A 336 -6.15 22.23 34.95
CA HIS A 336 -6.45 21.07 35.80
C HIS A 336 -6.55 21.47 37.28
N ALA A 337 -5.72 22.40 37.74
CA ALA A 337 -5.76 22.92 39.12
C ALA A 337 -7.07 23.65 39.46
N LYS A 338 -7.84 24.09 38.45
CA LYS A 338 -9.15 24.74 38.63
C LYS A 338 -10.32 23.75 38.63
N THR A 339 -10.05 22.46 38.53
CA THR A 339 -11.07 21.40 38.52
C THR A 339 -11.26 20.81 39.91
N ASP A 340 -12.25 19.92 40.06
CA ASP A 340 -12.52 19.20 41.31
C ASP A 340 -11.43 18.18 41.69
N TYR A 341 -10.37 18.05 40.88
CA TYR A 341 -9.24 17.18 41.17
C TYR A 341 -7.91 17.85 40.75
N PRO A 342 -7.34 18.75 41.56
CA PRO A 342 -5.99 19.26 41.31
C PRO A 342 -4.96 18.12 41.33
N LEU A 343 -4.04 18.08 40.37
CA LEU A 343 -2.98 17.07 40.36
C LEU A 343 -1.93 17.42 41.40
N GLU A 344 -1.72 16.53 42.36
CA GLU A 344 -0.76 16.70 43.45
C GLU A 344 0.17 15.48 43.60
N GLY A 345 1.33 15.69 44.20
CA GLY A 345 2.30 14.63 44.48
C GLY A 345 2.68 13.84 43.22
N ALA A 346 2.64 12.51 43.32
CA ALA A 346 3.01 11.62 42.22
C ALA A 346 2.08 11.73 40.99
N HIS A 347 0.86 12.26 41.14
CA HIS A 347 -0.10 12.43 40.04
C HIS A 347 0.29 13.55 39.06
N LEU A 348 1.24 14.42 39.40
CA LEU A 348 1.80 15.41 38.47
C LEU A 348 2.66 14.76 37.36
N ALA A 349 3.23 13.59 37.66
CA ALA A 349 4.18 12.91 36.77
C ALA A 349 3.54 11.81 35.90
N ILE A 350 2.23 11.57 36.01
CA ILE A 350 1.54 10.54 35.23
C ILE A 350 1.00 11.10 33.91
N PRO A 351 1.03 10.32 32.81
CA PRO A 351 0.39 10.72 31.56
C PRO A 351 -1.12 10.90 31.74
N CYS A 352 -1.71 11.95 31.15
CA CYS A 352 -3.15 12.25 31.27
C CYS A 352 -4.05 11.04 30.93
N ILE A 353 -3.64 10.22 29.95
CA ILE A 353 -4.41 9.05 29.51
C ILE A 353 -4.49 7.94 30.58
N ALA A 354 -3.58 7.91 31.57
CA ALA A 354 -3.67 6.95 32.66
C ALA A 354 -4.96 7.14 33.48
N CYS A 355 -5.41 8.39 33.65
CA CYS A 355 -6.67 8.72 34.31
C CYS A 355 -7.84 8.80 33.32
N HIS A 356 -7.59 9.38 32.14
CA HIS A 356 -8.64 9.68 31.17
C HIS A 356 -8.97 8.53 30.20
N ALA A 357 -8.32 7.36 30.28
CA ALA A 357 -8.66 6.23 29.41
C ALA A 357 -10.02 5.59 29.75
N GLY A 358 -10.82 5.27 28.72
CA GLY A 358 -12.06 4.50 28.84
C GLY A 358 -13.32 5.36 28.81
N THR A 359 -14.49 4.72 28.65
CA THR A 359 -15.77 5.43 28.50
C THR A 359 -16.31 5.97 29.84
N PRO A 360 -17.10 7.06 29.84
CA PRO A 360 -17.85 7.50 31.01
C PRO A 360 -18.63 6.35 31.67
N ASN A 361 -18.59 6.26 33.00
CA ASN A 361 -19.35 5.30 33.83
C ASN A 361 -19.07 3.80 33.61
N GLY A 362 -17.96 3.43 32.95
CA GLY A 362 -17.59 2.02 32.76
C GLY A 362 -18.56 1.17 31.92
N ARG A 363 -19.63 1.77 31.39
CA ARG A 363 -20.61 1.13 30.50
C ARG A 363 -20.26 1.44 29.05
N GLY A 364 -19.16 0.88 28.58
CA GLY A 364 -18.77 0.90 27.19
C GLY A 364 -19.40 -0.29 26.46
N SER A 365 -20.46 -0.01 25.71
CA SER A 365 -20.99 -0.93 24.68
C SER A 365 -19.84 -1.47 23.82
N SER A 366 -19.70 -2.79 23.77
CA SER A 366 -18.76 -3.57 22.94
C SER A 366 -18.90 -3.34 21.42
N ARG A 367 -19.71 -2.35 20.99
CA ARG A 367 -20.03 -2.09 19.58
C ARG A 367 -19.38 -0.85 18.98
N SER A 368 -18.69 -0.01 19.77
CA SER A 368 -17.90 1.10 19.21
C SER A 368 -16.41 0.81 19.35
N MET A 369 -15.71 0.71 18.23
CA MET A 369 -14.27 0.45 18.15
C MET A 369 -13.41 1.67 18.60
N LEU A 370 -14.05 2.80 18.94
CA LEU A 370 -13.38 4.03 19.36
C LEU A 370 -13.32 4.10 20.89
N ARG A 371 -12.11 3.97 21.44
CA ARG A 371 -11.82 4.24 22.85
C ARG A 371 -12.00 5.75 23.11
N ILE A 372 -13.15 6.13 23.63
CA ILE A 372 -13.41 7.49 24.08
C ILE A 372 -12.69 7.70 25.41
N ASN A 373 -12.15 8.89 25.63
CA ASN A 373 -11.54 9.27 26.90
C ASN A 373 -12.62 9.80 27.85
N ARG A 374 -12.55 9.41 29.12
CA ARG A 374 -13.40 9.92 30.20
C ARG A 374 -12.82 11.22 30.74
N PHE A 375 -13.65 12.24 30.83
CA PHE A 375 -13.37 13.53 31.47
C PHE A 375 -14.36 13.82 32.61
N THR A 376 -15.38 12.96 32.77
CA THR A 376 -16.32 12.97 33.89
C THR A 376 -16.10 11.75 34.77
N PHE A 377 -15.95 11.96 36.07
CA PHE A 377 -15.76 10.91 37.07
C PHE A 377 -16.96 10.88 38.02
N VAL A 378 -17.41 9.69 38.42
CA VAL A 378 -18.49 9.53 39.42
C VAL A 378 -18.01 9.95 40.81
N SER A 379 -16.74 9.68 41.09
CA SER A 379 -16.05 10.00 42.33
C SER A 379 -14.54 10.04 42.04
N THR A 380 -13.80 10.78 42.85
CA THR A 380 -12.34 10.98 42.77
C THR A 380 -11.62 10.35 43.97
N LYS A 381 -12.29 9.42 44.67
CA LYS A 381 -11.69 8.69 45.79
C LYS A 381 -10.58 7.79 45.27
N CYS A 382 -9.53 7.64 46.07
CA CYS A 382 -8.36 6.81 45.76
C CYS A 382 -8.76 5.39 45.31
N ILE A 383 -9.77 4.78 45.97
CA ILE A 383 -10.23 3.41 45.68
C ILE A 383 -10.97 3.24 44.35
N ASP A 384 -11.41 4.34 43.71
CA ASP A 384 -12.03 4.27 42.39
C ASP A 384 -10.99 4.00 41.29
N CYS A 385 -9.71 4.26 41.59
CA CYS A 385 -8.58 4.04 40.68
C CYS A 385 -7.58 3.00 41.21
N HIS A 386 -7.40 2.92 42.53
CA HIS A 386 -6.44 2.04 43.20
C HIS A 386 -7.13 0.93 43.99
N LYS A 387 -6.56 -0.27 43.98
CA LYS A 387 -7.06 -1.37 44.81
C LYS A 387 -6.60 -1.18 46.25
N ASP A 388 -7.51 -1.34 47.21
CA ASP A 388 -7.16 -1.36 48.63
C ASP A 388 -6.40 -2.66 48.99
N PRO A 389 -5.13 -2.59 49.43
CA PRO A 389 -4.38 -3.76 49.87
C PRO A 389 -4.69 -4.17 51.32
N HIS A 390 -5.46 -3.37 52.06
CA HIS A 390 -5.81 -3.61 53.48
C HIS A 390 -7.12 -4.38 53.65
N PHE A 391 -7.82 -4.68 52.56
CA PHE A 391 -9.07 -5.45 52.55
C PHE A 391 -10.12 -4.92 53.54
N GLY A 392 -10.17 -3.59 53.73
CA GLY A 392 -11.13 -2.92 54.62
C GLY A 392 -10.75 -2.92 56.11
N GLU A 393 -9.62 -3.50 56.53
CA GLU A 393 -9.21 -3.49 57.95
C GLU A 393 -8.90 -2.08 58.49
N THR A 394 -8.52 -1.15 57.62
CA THR A 394 -8.23 0.26 57.95
C THR A 394 -9.42 1.19 57.66
N LYS A 395 -10.59 0.64 57.31
CA LYS A 395 -11.76 1.41 56.86
C LYS A 395 -12.17 2.53 57.83
N ARG A 396 -12.08 2.29 59.14
CA ARG A 396 -12.38 3.29 60.17
C ARG A 396 -11.56 4.59 59.99
N PHE A 397 -10.29 4.49 59.62
CA PHE A 397 -9.42 5.65 59.43
C PHE A 397 -9.63 6.27 58.03
N VAL A 398 -9.72 5.41 57.01
CA VAL A 398 -9.90 5.83 55.62
C VAL A 398 -11.23 6.54 55.38
N ASP A 399 -12.30 6.16 56.08
CA ASP A 399 -13.61 6.81 55.95
C ASP A 399 -13.63 8.25 56.47
N ILE A 400 -12.69 8.63 57.35
CA ILE A 400 -12.65 9.96 57.97
C ILE A 400 -11.80 10.92 57.14
N ASN A 401 -10.52 10.60 56.94
CA ASN A 401 -9.56 11.51 56.27
C ASN A 401 -8.98 10.92 54.97
N GLY A 402 -9.57 9.85 54.43
CA GLY A 402 -9.04 9.19 53.24
C GLY A 402 -7.80 8.34 53.51
N CYS A 403 -7.18 7.88 52.44
CA CYS A 403 -5.94 7.09 52.52
C CYS A 403 -4.77 7.92 53.08
N GLU A 404 -4.89 9.24 52.96
CA GLU A 404 -4.00 10.29 53.45
C GLU A 404 -3.90 10.32 54.97
N SER A 405 -4.79 9.62 55.67
CA SER A 405 -4.66 9.31 57.11
C SER A 405 -3.35 8.60 57.44
N CYS A 406 -2.79 7.85 56.48
CA CYS A 406 -1.56 7.09 56.66
C CYS A 406 -0.55 7.30 55.53
N HIS A 407 -1.00 7.46 54.28
CA HIS A 407 -0.13 7.53 53.10
C HIS A 407 0.09 8.95 52.63
N ARG A 408 1.30 9.28 52.17
CA ARG A 408 1.55 10.55 51.50
C ARG A 408 1.34 10.43 49.98
N VAL A 409 0.68 11.44 49.38
CA VAL A 409 0.32 11.44 47.94
C VAL A 409 1.54 11.63 47.02
N ASP A 410 2.60 12.28 47.51
CA ASP A 410 3.89 12.43 46.82
C ASP A 410 4.74 11.14 46.87
N SER A 411 4.60 10.35 47.93
CA SER A 411 5.29 9.06 48.10
C SER A 411 4.42 8.06 48.85
N TRP A 412 3.73 7.20 48.10
CA TRP A 412 2.80 6.21 48.68
C TRP A 412 3.44 5.23 49.68
N ARG A 413 4.76 5.01 49.55
CA ARG A 413 5.54 4.16 50.46
C ARG A 413 5.92 4.88 51.75
N SER A 414 5.82 6.21 51.79
CA SER A 414 5.95 6.98 53.01
C SER A 414 4.63 6.86 53.78
N ILE A 415 4.73 6.23 54.94
CA ILE A 415 3.60 5.95 55.83
C ILE A 415 3.85 6.68 57.13
N GLU A 416 2.88 7.48 57.57
CA GLU A 416 2.88 8.13 58.86
C GLU A 416 1.56 7.83 59.56
N PHE A 417 1.64 7.11 60.67
CA PHE A 417 0.49 6.79 61.49
C PHE A 417 0.88 6.84 62.96
N ASP A 418 0.07 7.53 63.76
CA ASP A 418 0.30 7.65 65.18
C ASP A 418 -0.32 6.46 65.94
N HIS A 419 0.55 5.55 66.39
CA HIS A 419 0.17 4.37 67.15
C HIS A 419 -0.40 4.65 68.54
N SER A 420 -0.29 5.89 69.05
CA SER A 420 -0.95 6.29 70.31
C SER A 420 -2.49 6.23 70.21
N GLN A 421 -3.02 6.21 68.98
CA GLN A 421 -4.44 6.05 68.70
C GLN A 421 -4.92 4.59 68.78
N THR A 422 -4.02 3.64 69.11
CA THR A 422 -4.33 2.22 69.20
C THR A 422 -3.99 1.69 70.59
N ASP A 423 -4.43 0.47 70.91
CA ASP A 423 -4.16 -0.19 72.20
C ASP A 423 -2.69 -0.62 72.35
N PHE A 424 -1.84 -0.41 71.33
CA PHE A 424 -0.42 -0.74 71.35
C PHE A 424 0.43 0.46 70.92
N ALA A 425 0.81 1.30 71.90
CA ALA A 425 1.72 2.41 71.68
C ALA A 425 3.15 1.90 71.41
N LEU A 426 3.79 2.39 70.35
CA LEU A 426 5.17 2.02 70.03
C LEU A 426 6.15 2.77 70.93
N LEU A 427 6.81 2.04 71.82
CA LEU A 427 7.82 2.58 72.74
C LEU A 427 9.23 2.09 72.38
N GLY A 428 10.23 2.92 72.67
CA GLY A 428 11.64 2.63 72.40
C GLY A 428 11.90 2.29 70.94
N LYS A 429 12.60 1.19 70.68
CA LYS A 429 12.98 0.79 69.31
C LYS A 429 11.79 0.50 68.40
N HIS A 430 10.65 0.11 68.96
CA HIS A 430 9.44 -0.13 68.19
C HIS A 430 8.95 1.10 67.43
N ASN A 431 9.23 2.32 67.93
CA ASN A 431 8.81 3.57 67.25
C ASN A 431 9.52 3.79 65.90
N SER A 432 10.66 3.12 65.67
CA SER A 432 11.41 3.16 64.41
C SER A 432 11.28 1.90 63.57
N THR A 433 10.49 0.93 64.03
CA THR A 433 10.28 -0.36 63.37
C THR A 433 9.31 -0.18 62.20
N GLY A 434 9.64 -0.74 61.04
CA GLY A 434 8.77 -0.66 59.87
C GLY A 434 7.48 -1.47 60.07
N CYS A 435 6.34 -0.95 59.61
CA CYS A 435 5.01 -1.53 59.89
C CYS A 435 4.93 -3.05 59.61
N ILE A 436 5.52 -3.52 58.51
CA ILE A 436 5.48 -4.94 58.09
C ILE A 436 6.28 -5.90 58.98
N GLN A 437 7.12 -5.39 59.89
CA GLN A 437 7.84 -6.22 60.86
C GLN A 437 6.89 -6.68 61.99
N CYS A 438 5.82 -5.93 62.25
CA CYS A 438 4.75 -6.30 63.17
C CYS A 438 3.52 -6.80 62.41
N HIS A 439 3.11 -6.09 61.36
CA HIS A 439 2.00 -6.43 60.47
C HIS A 439 2.48 -7.35 59.34
N VAL A 440 2.81 -8.60 59.71
CA VAL A 440 3.39 -9.56 58.76
C VAL A 440 2.33 -9.99 57.73
N PRO A 441 2.63 -9.92 56.41
CA PRO A 441 1.69 -10.36 55.38
C PRO A 441 1.32 -11.84 55.53
N ALA A 442 0.03 -12.13 55.68
CA ALA A 442 -0.50 -13.49 55.71
C ALA A 442 -0.99 -13.90 54.31
N ALA A 443 -0.77 -15.16 53.93
CA ALA A 443 -1.30 -15.72 52.68
C ALA A 443 -2.81 -15.98 52.82
N GLU A 444 -3.61 -15.53 51.86
CA GLU A 444 -5.02 -15.91 51.76
C GLU A 444 -5.23 -17.16 50.92
N THR A 445 -6.31 -17.88 51.24
CA THR A 445 -6.82 -19.02 50.48
C THR A 445 -7.21 -18.68 49.03
N SER A 446 -7.40 -17.40 48.71
CA SER A 446 -7.75 -16.89 47.37
C SER A 446 -6.55 -16.34 46.56
N GLY A 447 -5.31 -16.60 46.98
CA GLY A 447 -4.10 -16.25 46.22
C GLY A 447 -3.61 -14.80 46.36
N GLY A 448 -4.18 -14.03 47.30
CA GLY A 448 -3.70 -12.69 47.69
C GLY A 448 -2.81 -12.73 48.93
N LYS A 449 -1.92 -11.74 49.08
CA LYS A 449 -1.24 -11.45 50.36
C LYS A 449 -2.03 -10.35 51.07
N ARG A 450 -2.49 -10.59 52.29
CA ARG A 450 -3.15 -9.58 53.13
C ARG A 450 -2.23 -9.12 54.24
N ILE A 451 -2.31 -7.86 54.63
CA ILE A 451 -1.56 -7.31 55.76
C ILE A 451 -2.56 -7.06 56.90
N PRO A 452 -2.53 -7.86 57.98
CA PRO A 452 -3.48 -7.70 59.09
C PRO A 452 -3.09 -6.49 59.95
N PHE A 453 -4.03 -5.57 60.16
CA PHE A 453 -3.93 -4.41 61.04
C PHE A 453 -4.80 -4.54 62.30
N GLN A 454 -5.69 -5.54 62.37
CA GLN A 454 -6.57 -5.77 63.51
C GLN A 454 -6.20 -7.02 64.32
N ASN A 455 -6.60 -7.06 65.59
CA ASN A 455 -6.50 -8.21 66.50
C ASN A 455 -5.08 -8.81 66.66
N MET A 456 -4.06 -7.96 66.64
CA MET A 456 -2.68 -8.38 66.86
C MET A 456 -2.43 -8.67 68.34
N ALA A 457 -1.63 -9.71 68.62
CA ALA A 457 -1.24 -10.01 69.99
C ALA A 457 -0.25 -8.96 70.50
N GLN A 458 -0.44 -8.52 71.74
CA GLN A 458 0.33 -7.43 72.36
C GLN A 458 1.42 -7.94 73.31
N ASN A 459 1.49 -9.26 73.53
CA ASN A 459 2.47 -9.87 74.42
C ASN A 459 3.80 -10.10 73.70
N CYS A 460 4.91 -9.85 74.40
CA CYS A 460 6.27 -9.93 73.86
C CYS A 460 6.55 -11.28 73.16
N GLN A 461 6.08 -12.37 73.75
CA GLN A 461 6.36 -13.74 73.29
C GLN A 461 5.70 -14.10 71.95
N HIS A 462 4.73 -13.31 71.48
CA HIS A 462 4.13 -13.55 70.16
C HIS A 462 5.04 -13.10 69.02
N CYS A 463 5.93 -12.14 69.28
CA CYS A 463 6.86 -11.61 68.27
C CYS A 463 8.32 -11.97 68.59
N HIS A 464 8.67 -12.18 69.86
CA HIS A 464 10.02 -12.44 70.32
C HIS A 464 10.12 -13.82 70.97
N ALA A 465 11.12 -14.60 70.55
CA ALA A 465 11.42 -15.88 71.17
C ALA A 465 11.97 -15.68 72.59
N ASP A 466 11.52 -16.52 73.53
CA ASP A 466 12.04 -16.52 74.89
C ASP A 466 13.43 -17.18 74.95
N LYS A 467 14.48 -16.37 75.06
CA LYS A 467 15.87 -16.83 75.20
C LYS A 467 16.16 -17.51 76.54
N HIS A 468 15.27 -17.36 77.53
CA HIS A 468 15.39 -18.04 78.82
C HIS A 468 14.79 -19.44 78.81
N ASN A 469 14.27 -19.91 77.67
CA ASN A 469 13.73 -21.25 77.51
C ASN A 469 12.67 -21.60 78.58
N GLY A 470 11.81 -20.64 78.93
CA GLY A 470 10.71 -20.85 79.87
C GLY A 470 11.07 -20.84 81.36
N GLN A 471 12.34 -20.59 81.73
CA GLN A 471 12.78 -20.57 83.15
C GLN A 471 12.07 -19.53 84.04
N PHE A 472 11.42 -18.54 83.43
CA PHE A 472 10.70 -17.46 84.12
C PHE A 472 9.19 -17.49 83.85
N VAL A 473 8.65 -18.61 83.37
CA VAL A 473 7.21 -18.76 83.16
C VAL A 473 6.50 -18.76 84.51
N THR A 474 5.62 -17.79 84.69
CA THR A 474 4.78 -17.61 85.88
C THR A 474 3.34 -17.33 85.47
N THR A 475 2.41 -17.36 86.42
CA THR A 475 1.05 -16.85 86.22
C THR A 475 1.02 -15.40 86.67
N PHE A 476 0.65 -14.50 85.76
CA PHE A 476 0.48 -13.08 86.06
C PHE A 476 -0.79 -12.54 85.39
N VAL A 477 -1.32 -11.43 85.91
CA VAL A 477 -2.52 -10.79 85.35
C VAL A 477 -2.09 -9.73 84.35
N SER A 478 -2.56 -9.84 83.11
CA SER A 478 -2.41 -8.80 82.09
C SER A 478 -3.75 -8.53 81.42
N ALA A 479 -4.12 -7.25 81.28
CA ALA A 479 -5.43 -6.82 80.79
C ALA A 479 -6.63 -7.52 81.45
N GLY A 480 -6.55 -7.78 82.77
CA GLY A 480 -7.61 -8.42 83.56
C GLY A 480 -7.76 -9.93 83.37
N LYS A 481 -6.85 -10.61 82.66
CA LYS A 481 -6.84 -12.07 82.48
C LYS A 481 -5.61 -12.70 83.11
N GLU A 482 -5.78 -13.87 83.73
CA GLU A 482 -4.64 -14.69 84.16
C GLU A 482 -3.96 -15.30 82.94
N ILE A 483 -2.69 -14.96 82.75
CA ILE A 483 -1.85 -15.46 81.66
C ILE A 483 -0.71 -16.25 82.28
N ARG A 484 -0.53 -17.48 81.80
CA ARG A 484 0.67 -18.27 82.08
C ARG A 484 1.71 -17.98 81.00
N GLY A 485 2.80 -17.31 81.36
CA GLY A 485 3.84 -16.90 80.42
C GLY A 485 5.01 -16.20 81.11
N THR A 486 5.90 -15.60 80.33
CA THR A 486 7.02 -14.82 80.86
C THR A 486 6.71 -13.32 80.73
N ASP A 487 6.57 -12.61 81.85
CA ASP A 487 6.45 -11.15 81.84
C ASP A 487 7.84 -10.52 81.64
N CYS A 488 8.23 -10.39 80.37
CA CYS A 488 9.55 -9.85 79.99
C CYS A 488 9.74 -8.41 80.49
N ALA A 489 8.68 -7.61 80.52
CA ALA A 489 8.71 -6.19 80.84
C ALA A 489 9.01 -5.92 82.33
N ARG A 490 8.89 -6.94 83.18
CA ARG A 490 9.34 -6.88 84.58
C ARG A 490 10.85 -6.66 84.70
N CYS A 491 11.64 -7.23 83.78
CA CYS A 491 13.09 -7.21 83.83
C CYS A 491 13.71 -6.37 82.70
N HIS A 492 13.16 -6.47 81.50
CA HIS A 492 13.71 -5.85 80.29
C HIS A 492 13.04 -4.51 79.94
N GLY A 493 13.82 -3.60 79.35
CA GLY A 493 13.34 -2.38 78.73
C GLY A 493 13.29 -2.47 77.20
N GLU A 494 12.48 -1.62 76.59
CA GLU A 494 12.13 -1.62 75.16
C GLU A 494 13.17 -0.90 74.27
N GLU A 495 14.16 -0.22 74.87
CA GLU A 495 15.19 0.55 74.17
C GLU A 495 16.34 -0.29 73.62
N ASN A 496 16.78 -1.29 74.39
CA ASN A 496 17.96 -2.10 74.04
C ASN A 496 17.86 -3.55 74.56
N TRP A 497 16.69 -3.95 75.07
CA TRP A 497 16.43 -5.26 75.67
C TRP A 497 17.38 -5.64 76.82
N GLN A 498 18.09 -4.68 77.40
CA GLN A 498 18.90 -4.92 78.58
C GLN A 498 17.97 -5.13 79.79
N PRO A 499 18.32 -6.00 80.75
CA PRO A 499 17.53 -6.26 81.94
C PRO A 499 17.66 -5.11 82.95
N VAL A 500 17.43 -3.87 82.51
CA VAL A 500 17.64 -2.64 83.30
C VAL A 500 16.70 -2.51 84.49
N LYS A 501 15.60 -3.27 84.51
CA LYS A 501 14.63 -3.28 85.62
C LYS A 501 14.91 -4.42 86.61
N PHE A 502 15.73 -5.40 86.23
CA PHE A 502 16.11 -6.53 87.10
C PHE A 502 17.15 -6.09 88.12
N ASP A 503 16.91 -6.43 89.37
CA ASP A 503 17.86 -6.24 90.46
C ASP A 503 18.14 -7.59 91.10
N HIS A 504 19.40 -8.03 91.08
CA HIS A 504 19.77 -9.36 91.56
C HIS A 504 19.50 -9.57 93.05
N ASN A 505 19.67 -8.53 93.88
CA ASN A 505 19.49 -8.62 95.32
C ASN A 505 18.00 -8.57 95.70
N ARG A 506 17.17 -7.93 94.85
CA ARG A 506 15.71 -7.89 95.02
C ARG A 506 14.99 -9.11 94.44
N ASP A 507 15.39 -9.54 93.25
CA ASP A 507 14.63 -10.49 92.42
C ASP A 507 15.18 -11.92 92.45
N SER A 508 16.33 -12.15 93.09
CA SER A 508 16.94 -13.48 93.25
C SER A 508 17.07 -13.89 94.72
N LYS A 509 17.41 -15.15 94.96
CA LYS A 509 17.64 -15.69 96.32
C LYS A 509 19.07 -15.48 96.82
N PHE A 510 20.00 -15.11 95.94
CA PHE A 510 21.42 -15.00 96.25
C PHE A 510 21.85 -13.53 96.15
N SER A 511 22.34 -12.97 97.26
CA SER A 511 22.79 -11.56 97.32
C SER A 511 24.20 -11.44 96.74
N LEU A 512 24.38 -10.60 95.74
CA LEU A 512 25.70 -10.25 95.20
C LEU A 512 26.27 -9.11 96.05
N GLU A 513 27.05 -9.47 97.06
CA GLU A 513 27.75 -8.53 97.94
C GLU A 513 29.27 -8.61 97.75
N GLY A 514 29.96 -7.49 97.96
CA GLY A 514 31.42 -7.42 97.91
C GLY A 514 31.98 -7.73 96.52
N ALA A 515 32.88 -8.72 96.41
CA ALA A 515 33.52 -9.04 95.14
C ALA A 515 32.53 -9.53 94.06
N HIS A 516 31.34 -10.00 94.44
CA HIS A 516 30.32 -10.50 93.51
C HIS A 516 29.48 -9.40 92.84
N GLU A 517 29.49 -8.16 93.36
CA GLU A 517 28.67 -7.05 92.84
C GLU A 517 28.95 -6.70 91.38
N LYS A 518 30.18 -6.94 90.93
CA LYS A 518 30.64 -6.61 89.56
C LYS A 518 30.88 -7.84 88.69
N VAL A 519 30.52 -9.02 89.19
CA VAL A 519 30.68 -10.27 88.44
C VAL A 519 29.63 -10.34 87.34
N ALA A 520 30.05 -10.66 86.13
CA ALA A 520 29.15 -10.82 85.01
C ALA A 520 28.27 -12.07 85.22
N CYS A 521 27.00 -11.99 84.81
CA CYS A 521 26.01 -13.05 85.01
C CYS A 521 26.51 -14.42 84.52
N GLU A 522 27.27 -14.45 83.43
CA GLU A 522 27.81 -15.67 82.83
C GLU A 522 28.84 -16.42 83.66
N ALA A 523 29.48 -15.76 84.63
CA ALA A 523 30.44 -16.40 85.51
C ALA A 523 29.75 -17.38 86.49
N CYS A 524 28.48 -17.13 86.82
CA CYS A 524 27.69 -17.97 87.72
C CYS A 524 26.63 -18.79 86.96
N HIS A 525 26.01 -18.20 85.94
CA HIS A 525 24.96 -18.84 85.16
C HIS A 525 25.53 -19.50 83.92
N MET A 526 25.83 -20.80 83.98
CA MET A 526 26.45 -21.52 82.87
C MET A 526 25.48 -21.77 81.71
N THR A 527 26.05 -21.96 80.52
CA THR A 527 25.29 -22.38 79.34
C THR A 527 25.13 -23.89 79.36
N VAL A 528 23.88 -24.35 79.24
CA VAL A 528 23.53 -25.78 79.18
C VAL A 528 22.86 -26.10 77.84
N ALA A 529 23.06 -27.33 77.37
CA ALA A 529 22.42 -27.87 76.18
C ALA A 529 21.43 -28.96 76.58
N GLU A 530 20.15 -28.75 76.28
CA GLU A 530 19.07 -29.70 76.58
C GLU A 530 18.15 -29.80 75.34
N ALA A 531 17.87 -31.02 74.89
CA ALA A 531 16.95 -31.31 73.78
C ALA A 531 17.13 -30.40 72.53
N ASP A 532 18.37 -30.32 72.02
CA ASP A 532 18.78 -29.51 70.86
C ASP A 532 18.68 -27.97 71.02
N VAL A 533 18.45 -27.46 72.23
CA VAL A 533 18.46 -26.02 72.54
C VAL A 533 19.58 -25.70 73.53
N THR A 534 20.39 -24.69 73.19
CA THR A 534 21.44 -24.17 74.07
C THR A 534 20.94 -22.88 74.72
N PHE A 535 20.86 -22.84 76.06
CA PHE A 535 20.39 -21.68 76.81
C PHE A 535 21.20 -21.45 78.08
N ARG A 536 21.13 -20.23 78.63
CA ARG A 536 21.78 -19.90 79.90
C ARG A 536 20.90 -20.32 81.06
N GLN A 537 21.41 -21.18 81.95
CA GLN A 537 20.65 -21.67 83.10
C GLN A 537 20.71 -20.65 84.24
N PHE A 538 19.57 -20.02 84.49
CA PHE A 538 19.32 -19.13 85.62
C PHE A 538 18.64 -19.85 86.78
N LYS A 539 17.76 -20.85 86.51
CA LYS A 539 17.06 -21.64 87.52
C LYS A 539 16.81 -23.09 87.05
N PRO A 540 16.94 -24.09 87.94
CA PRO A 540 17.54 -24.00 89.27
C PRO A 540 19.07 -23.83 89.18
N LEU A 541 19.66 -23.07 90.11
CA LEU A 541 21.10 -22.97 90.33
C LEU A 541 21.35 -23.19 91.82
N GLY A 542 22.41 -23.94 92.16
CA GLY A 542 22.85 -24.12 93.53
C GLY A 542 23.35 -22.81 94.15
N SER A 543 23.24 -22.67 95.47
CA SER A 543 23.65 -21.48 96.22
C SER A 543 24.87 -21.71 97.10
N GLU A 544 25.42 -22.92 97.11
CA GLU A 544 26.61 -23.25 97.90
C GLU A 544 27.87 -22.82 97.14
N CYS A 545 28.93 -22.51 97.89
CA CYS A 545 30.20 -22.06 97.29
C CYS A 545 30.77 -23.10 96.30
N SER A 546 30.58 -24.40 96.58
CA SER A 546 31.00 -25.51 95.73
C SER A 546 30.28 -25.53 94.37
N ASP A 547 29.05 -25.02 94.31
CA ASP A 547 28.23 -25.09 93.09
C ASP A 547 28.75 -24.15 92.00
N CYS A 548 29.50 -23.11 92.37
CA CYS A 548 30.05 -22.11 91.45
C CYS A 548 31.58 -22.06 91.41
N HIS A 549 32.27 -22.50 92.47
CA HIS A 549 33.74 -22.42 92.59
C HIS A 549 34.45 -23.78 92.68
N GLY A 550 33.71 -24.89 92.68
CA GLY A 550 34.24 -26.25 92.86
C GLY A 550 34.67 -26.96 91.58
N GLY A 551 35.41 -26.27 90.70
CA GLY A 551 35.99 -26.87 89.48
C GLY A 551 37.19 -27.76 89.76
#